data_AF-L1JG28-F1
#
_entry.id   AF-L1JG28-F1
#
_cell.length_a   1.000
_cell.length_b   1.000
_cell.length_c   1.000
_cell.angle_alpha   90.00
_cell.angle_beta   90.00
_cell.angle_gamma   90.00
#
_symmetry.space_group_name_H-M   'P 1'
#
loop_
_entity.id
_entity.type
_entity.pdbx_description
1 polymer ?
#
loop_
_entity_poly.entity_id
_entity_poly.type
_entity_poly.pdbx_seq_one_letter_code
_entity_poly.pdbx_strand_id
1 'polypeptide(L)'
;LHLFFLTCRLCPELDSELCADAKRLSSLHGDNLKSDFVRWNLRTLKTIPVLSDLTQALDEMGMFVQQNPICQQTGYIIDLFVESRDKTWLIQYHGEDRHIAGAGAGNARVRRAGSQQGELKLQRYLLSCVGYKIVAITSSEWDDVKMSKKSIRSYLAWKLGLV
;
A
#
# COMPACT_ATOMS: atom_id res chain seq x y z
N LEU A 1 -16.03 4.39 -5.79
CA LEU A 1 -16.80 4.86 -4.62
C LEU A 1 -15.95 4.93 -3.35
N HIS A 2 -15.33 3.84 -2.87
CA HIS A 2 -14.43 3.91 -1.69
C HIS A 2 -13.32 4.95 -1.85
N LEU A 3 -12.52 4.86 -2.93
CA LEU A 3 -11.48 5.84 -3.27
C LEU A 3 -12.00 7.28 -3.25
N PHE A 4 -13.16 7.51 -3.87
CA PHE A 4 -13.81 8.81 -3.92
C PHE A 4 -14.18 9.33 -2.52
N PHE A 5 -14.86 8.53 -1.69
CA PHE A 5 -15.19 8.93 -0.31
C PHE A 5 -13.94 9.14 0.56
N LEU A 6 -12.89 8.36 0.31
CA LEU A 6 -11.62 8.52 0.99
C LEU A 6 -10.98 9.86 0.63
N THR A 7 -10.97 10.22 -0.65
CA THR A 7 -10.49 11.52 -1.12
C THR A 7 -11.27 12.67 -0.47
N CYS A 8 -12.62 12.60 -0.40
CA CYS A 8 -13.42 13.64 0.27
C CYS A 8 -12.99 13.86 1.73
N ARG A 9 -12.56 12.80 2.43
CA ARG A 9 -12.24 12.84 3.87
C ARG A 9 -10.79 13.24 4.15
N LEU A 10 -9.86 12.79 3.32
CA LEU A 10 -8.42 12.89 3.61
C LEU A 10 -7.71 14.00 2.82
N CYS A 11 -8.36 14.58 1.80
CA CYS A 11 -7.75 15.59 0.94
C CYS A 11 -8.61 16.87 0.94
N PRO A 12 -8.47 17.75 1.95
CA PRO A 12 -9.28 18.97 2.06
C PRO A 12 -9.20 19.88 0.84
N GLU A 13 -8.04 19.91 0.17
CA GLU A 13 -7.80 20.66 -1.06
C GLU A 13 -8.69 20.20 -2.22
N LEU A 14 -9.00 18.90 -2.28
CA LEU A 14 -9.89 18.32 -3.28
C LEU A 14 -11.35 18.36 -2.83
N ASP A 15 -11.63 18.52 -1.54
CA ASP A 15 -12.99 18.60 -1.01
C ASP A 15 -13.74 19.84 -1.51
N SER A 16 -13.07 20.98 -1.70
CA SER A 16 -13.68 22.18 -2.27
C SER A 16 -14.12 22.02 -3.74
N GLU A 17 -13.57 21.03 -4.45
CA GLU A 17 -13.93 20.75 -5.85
C GLU A 17 -15.13 19.81 -5.98
N LEU A 18 -15.60 19.25 -4.87
CA LEU A 18 -16.70 18.28 -4.86
C LEU A 18 -18.07 18.97 -4.77
N CYS A 19 -19.01 18.49 -5.59
CA CYS A 19 -20.40 18.94 -5.50
C CYS A 19 -21.08 18.52 -4.19
N ALA A 20 -22.20 19.17 -3.83
CA ALA A 20 -22.91 18.89 -2.58
C ALA A 20 -23.40 17.43 -2.49
N ASP A 21 -23.86 16.85 -3.61
CA ASP A 21 -24.32 15.45 -3.64
C ASP A 21 -23.20 14.45 -3.37
N ALA A 22 -22.00 14.72 -3.89
CA ALA A 22 -20.79 13.93 -3.64
C ALA A 22 -20.48 13.85 -2.14
N LYS A 23 -20.48 15.01 -1.47
CA LYS A 23 -20.24 15.11 -0.02
C LYS A 23 -21.33 14.40 0.78
N ARG A 24 -22.59 14.57 0.40
CA ARG A 24 -23.74 13.92 1.03
C ARG A 24 -23.64 12.39 0.94
N LEU A 25 -23.32 11.85 -0.23
CA LEU A 25 -23.12 10.40 -0.42
C LEU A 25 -21.96 9.86 0.44
N SER A 26 -20.86 10.61 0.54
CA SER A 26 -19.72 10.24 1.39
C SER A 26 -20.07 10.21 2.87
N SER A 27 -20.87 11.17 3.34
CA SER A 27 -21.34 11.21 4.73
C SER A 27 -22.28 10.06 5.06
N LEU A 28 -23.18 9.68 4.15
CA LEU A 28 -24.20 8.65 4.42
C LEU A 28 -23.68 7.22 4.30
N HIS A 29 -22.72 6.98 3.40
CA HIS A 29 -22.29 5.63 3.03
C HIS A 29 -20.80 5.35 3.24
N GLY A 30 -20.01 6.37 3.65
CA GLY A 30 -18.56 6.29 3.78
C GLY A 30 -18.06 5.11 4.62
N ASP A 31 -18.61 4.94 5.82
CA ASP A 31 -18.12 3.93 6.76
C ASP A 31 -18.52 2.52 6.35
N ASN A 32 -19.73 2.33 5.81
CA ASN A 32 -20.19 1.05 5.28
C ASN A 32 -19.31 0.61 4.10
N LEU A 33 -19.05 1.52 3.15
CA LEU A 33 -18.16 1.21 2.03
C LEU A 33 -16.72 0.97 2.45
N LYS A 34 -16.22 1.64 3.50
CA LYS A 34 -14.90 1.37 4.06
C LYS A 34 -14.83 -0.02 4.68
N SER A 35 -15.83 -0.40 5.48
CA SER A 35 -15.91 -1.74 6.07
C SER A 35 -15.92 -2.82 4.97
N ASP A 36 -16.75 -2.66 3.94
CA ASP A 36 -16.83 -3.61 2.83
C ASP A 36 -15.53 -3.64 2.01
N PHE A 37 -14.88 -2.50 1.82
CA PHE A 37 -13.57 -2.43 1.17
C PHE A 37 -12.49 -3.16 1.98
N VAL A 38 -12.42 -2.98 3.30
CA VAL A 38 -11.48 -3.69 4.17
C VAL A 38 -11.71 -5.20 4.07
N ARG A 39 -12.97 -5.65 4.18
CA ARG A 39 -13.34 -7.07 4.02
C ARG A 39 -12.92 -7.62 2.66
N TRP A 40 -13.12 -6.84 1.60
CA TRP A 40 -12.69 -7.23 0.25
C TRP A 40 -11.17 -7.38 0.17
N ASN A 41 -10.40 -6.40 0.68
CA ASN A 41 -8.93 -6.48 0.69
C ASN A 41 -8.42 -7.71 1.46
N LEU A 42 -8.99 -7.99 2.63
CA LEU A 42 -8.63 -9.16 3.44
C LEU A 42 -8.86 -10.47 2.70
N ARG A 43 -9.95 -10.58 1.93
CA ARG A 43 -10.22 -11.77 1.09
C ARG A 43 -9.25 -11.92 -0.08
N THR A 44 -8.66 -10.82 -0.54
CA THR A 44 -7.69 -10.80 -1.65
C THR A 44 -6.24 -10.85 -1.20
N LEU A 45 -5.99 -10.84 0.11
CA LEU A 45 -4.64 -10.86 0.66
C LEU A 45 -3.97 -12.18 0.28
N LYS A 46 -2.83 -12.07 -0.38
CA LYS A 46 -1.98 -13.22 -0.73
C LYS A 46 -0.73 -13.17 0.12
N THR A 47 -0.24 -14.34 0.51
CA THR A 47 1.09 -14.46 1.10
C THR A 47 2.13 -14.05 0.06
N ILE A 48 2.97 -13.08 0.41
CA ILE A 48 4.08 -12.60 -0.41
C ILE A 48 5.37 -13.07 0.27
N PRO A 49 6.11 -14.03 -0.28
CA PRO A 49 7.29 -14.60 0.36
C PRO A 49 8.33 -13.55 0.76
N VAL A 50 8.55 -12.54 -0.10
CA VAL A 50 9.51 -11.45 0.14
C VAL A 50 9.19 -10.64 1.40
N LEU A 51 7.93 -10.55 1.83
CA LEU A 51 7.58 -9.84 3.07
C LEU A 51 8.17 -10.53 4.30
N SER A 52 8.29 -11.86 4.27
CA SER A 52 8.93 -12.62 5.35
C SER A 52 10.42 -12.28 5.45
N ASP A 53 11.13 -12.28 4.32
CA ASP A 53 12.55 -11.95 4.27
C ASP A 53 12.82 -10.51 4.71
N LEU A 54 11.98 -9.57 4.25
CA LEU A 54 12.04 -8.17 4.66
C LEU A 54 11.80 -8.01 6.16
N THR A 55 10.79 -8.68 6.71
CA THR A 55 10.49 -8.64 8.15
C THR A 55 11.67 -9.12 8.97
N GLN A 56 12.23 -10.28 8.62
CA GLN A 56 13.41 -10.81 9.31
C GLN A 56 14.60 -9.84 9.24
N ALA A 57 14.87 -9.26 8.06
CA ALA A 57 15.99 -8.33 7.90
C ALA A 57 15.83 -7.05 8.72
N LEU A 58 14.60 -6.53 8.81
CA LEU A 58 14.27 -5.34 9.59
C LEU A 58 14.31 -5.62 11.11
N ASP A 59 13.84 -6.79 11.54
CA ASP A 59 13.96 -7.25 12.92
C ASP A 59 15.44 -7.41 13.33
N GLU A 60 16.29 -7.97 12.45
CA GLU A 60 17.75 -8.05 12.66
C GLU A 60 18.40 -6.64 12.74
N MET A 61 17.76 -5.60 12.17
CA MET A 61 18.17 -4.20 12.31
C MET A 61 17.65 -3.53 13.59
N GLY A 62 16.92 -4.26 14.44
CA GLY A 62 16.36 -3.75 15.70
C GLY A 62 15.11 -2.89 15.52
N MET A 63 14.38 -3.08 14.41
CA MET A 63 13.10 -2.40 14.16
C MET A 63 11.95 -3.25 14.65
N PHE A 64 10.83 -2.60 14.98
CA PHE A 64 9.56 -3.29 15.18
C PHE A 64 8.84 -3.38 13.84
N VAL A 65 8.42 -4.59 13.45
CA VAL A 65 7.73 -4.82 12.18
C VAL A 65 6.38 -5.48 12.42
N GLN A 66 5.35 -4.94 11.78
CA GLN A 66 4.03 -5.56 11.71
C GLN A 66 3.67 -5.83 10.24
N GLN A 67 3.39 -7.09 9.90
CA GLN A 67 2.94 -7.46 8.57
C GLN A 67 1.44 -7.26 8.39
N ASN A 68 1.03 -6.77 7.21
CA ASN A 68 -0.37 -6.63 6.82
C ASN A 68 -1.27 -5.81 7.78
N PRO A 69 -0.80 -4.73 8.46
CA PRO A 69 -1.70 -3.92 9.25
C PRO A 69 -2.72 -3.17 8.38
N ILE A 70 -3.92 -3.02 8.92
CA ILE A 70 -4.97 -2.21 8.31
C ILE A 70 -4.77 -0.76 8.74
N CYS A 71 -4.54 0.13 7.78
CA CYS A 71 -4.55 1.56 8.03
C CYS A 71 -5.97 1.97 8.42
N GLN A 72 -6.17 2.36 9.68
CA GLN A 72 -7.51 2.66 10.19
C GLN A 72 -8.17 3.83 9.48
N GLN A 73 -7.42 4.82 8.97
CA GLN A 73 -8.03 5.96 8.27
C GLN A 73 -8.43 5.61 6.83
N THR A 74 -7.59 4.85 6.13
CA THR A 74 -7.77 4.56 4.70
C THR A 74 -8.48 3.23 4.41
N GLY A 75 -8.42 2.27 5.32
CA GLY A 75 -8.88 0.90 5.08
C GLY A 75 -7.95 0.06 4.19
N TYR A 76 -6.82 0.61 3.73
CA TYR A 76 -5.82 -0.16 2.99
C TYR A 76 -5.05 -1.09 3.93
N ILE A 77 -4.77 -2.28 3.43
CA ILE A 77 -3.77 -3.16 4.01
C ILE A 77 -2.40 -2.68 3.54
N ILE A 78 -1.50 -2.50 4.50
CA ILE A 78 -0.11 -2.11 4.27
C ILE A 78 0.73 -3.37 4.31
N ASP A 79 1.67 -3.56 3.39
CA ASP A 79 2.47 -4.80 3.38
C ASP A 79 3.29 -4.94 4.68
N LEU A 80 4.08 -3.92 5.04
CA LEU A 80 4.75 -3.84 6.34
C LEU A 80 4.61 -2.45 6.95
N PHE A 81 4.32 -2.41 8.24
CA PHE A 81 4.51 -1.25 9.10
C PHE A 81 5.78 -1.43 9.90
N VAL A 82 6.65 -0.43 9.88
CA VAL A 82 7.98 -0.50 10.46
C VAL A 82 8.18 0.70 11.39
N GLU A 83 8.61 0.43 12.62
CA GLU A 83 8.93 1.47 13.59
C GLU A 83 10.37 1.32 14.09
N SER A 84 11.04 2.46 14.21
CA SER A 84 12.27 2.65 14.97
C SER A 84 12.04 3.80 15.95
N ARG A 85 12.88 3.92 16.98
CA ARG A 85 12.72 4.79 18.17
C ARG A 85 12.06 6.16 17.94
N ASP A 86 12.34 6.79 16.81
CA ASP A 86 11.87 8.13 16.43
C ASP A 86 11.14 8.20 15.06
N LYS A 87 11.00 7.08 14.35
CA LYS A 87 10.56 7.07 12.95
C LYS A 87 9.66 5.89 12.61
N THR A 88 8.68 6.15 11.76
CA THR A 88 7.74 5.14 11.26
C THR A 88 7.74 5.13 9.73
N TRP A 89 7.72 3.94 9.13
CA TRP A 89 7.65 3.74 7.69
C TRP A 89 6.57 2.72 7.34
N LEU A 90 5.94 2.92 6.19
CA LEU A 90 5.11 1.91 5.55
C LEU A 90 5.87 1.36 4.36
N ILE A 91 6.22 0.08 4.38
CA ILE A 91 6.81 -0.57 3.22
C ILE A 91 5.68 -1.14 2.35
N GLN A 92 5.78 -0.86 1.06
CA GLN A 92 4.97 -1.49 0.01
C GLN A 92 5.88 -2.27 -0.92
N TYR A 93 5.58 -3.56 -1.09
CA TYR A 93 6.28 -4.43 -2.02
C TYR A 93 5.54 -4.53 -3.36
N HIS A 94 6.29 -4.41 -4.44
CA HIS A 94 5.79 -4.49 -5.81
C HIS A 94 6.42 -5.67 -6.53
N GLY A 95 5.79 -6.83 -6.42
CA GLY A 95 6.15 -8.00 -7.22
C GLY A 95 5.66 -7.88 -8.67
N GLU A 96 6.42 -8.41 -9.61
CA GLU A 96 6.03 -8.59 -11.01
C GLU A 96 4.75 -9.46 -11.15
N ASP A 97 4.44 -10.33 -10.19
CA ASP A 97 3.26 -11.22 -10.22
C ASP A 97 1.88 -10.55 -10.00
N ARG A 98 1.77 -9.22 -10.10
CA ARG A 98 0.46 -8.62 -10.46
C ARG A 98 0.09 -8.88 -11.92
N HIS A 99 0.99 -9.48 -12.70
CA HIS A 99 0.68 -10.11 -13.98
C HIS A 99 -0.18 -11.37 -13.76
N ILE A 100 -1.50 -11.22 -13.95
CA ILE A 100 -2.37 -12.37 -14.20
C ILE A 100 -1.96 -12.97 -15.55
N ALA A 101 -1.00 -13.89 -15.52
CA ALA A 101 -1.04 -15.09 -16.34
C ALA A 101 -2.20 -15.93 -15.79
N GLY A 102 -3.36 -15.89 -16.45
CA GLY A 102 -4.55 -16.58 -15.96
C GLY A 102 -5.88 -15.98 -16.41
N ALA A 103 -6.05 -15.76 -17.71
CA ALA A 103 -7.37 -15.81 -18.31
C ALA A 103 -7.22 -16.54 -19.64
N GLY A 104 -7.57 -17.83 -19.62
CA GLY A 104 -7.87 -18.56 -20.84
C GLY A 104 -8.88 -17.79 -21.69
N ALA A 105 -8.84 -18.09 -22.98
CA ALA A 105 -9.70 -17.55 -24.02
C ALA A 105 -11.14 -17.23 -23.54
N GLY A 106 -11.52 -15.96 -23.63
CA GLY A 106 -12.89 -15.50 -23.39
C GLY A 106 -12.96 -14.25 -22.52
N ASN A 107 -13.10 -13.09 -23.16
CA ASN A 107 -13.50 -11.80 -22.55
C ASN A 107 -12.45 -11.00 -21.77
N ALA A 108 -11.17 -11.09 -22.16
CA ALA A 108 -10.09 -10.20 -21.72
C ALA A 108 -10.13 -8.79 -22.38
N ARG A 109 -11.30 -8.13 -22.41
CA ARG A 109 -11.45 -6.75 -22.90
C ARG A 109 -12.39 -5.91 -22.05
N VAL A 110 -12.17 -5.93 -20.74
CA VAL A 110 -12.33 -4.70 -19.95
C VAL A 110 -10.92 -4.33 -19.51
N ARG A 111 -10.18 -3.65 -20.39
CA ARG A 111 -8.96 -2.93 -20.00
C ARG A 111 -9.37 -2.05 -18.82
N ARG A 112 -8.90 -2.36 -17.62
CA ARG A 112 -9.10 -1.50 -16.43
C ARG A 112 -8.61 -0.12 -16.82
N ALA A 113 -9.52 0.83 -16.98
CA ALA A 113 -9.26 2.20 -17.46
C ALA A 113 -8.61 3.09 -16.37
N GLY A 114 -7.76 2.50 -15.55
CA GLY A 114 -6.77 3.16 -14.74
C GLY A 114 -5.55 2.26 -14.80
N SER A 115 -4.40 2.77 -15.26
CA SER A 115 -3.17 2.00 -15.16
C SER A 115 -3.02 1.56 -13.70
N GLN A 116 -2.63 0.31 -13.41
CA GLN A 116 -2.38 -0.12 -12.02
C GLN A 116 -1.38 0.81 -11.31
N GLN A 117 -0.54 1.51 -12.08
CA GLN A 117 0.29 2.61 -11.60
C GLN A 117 -0.52 3.80 -11.05
N GLY A 118 -1.65 4.16 -11.65
CA GLY A 118 -2.56 5.20 -11.16
C GLY A 118 -3.21 4.83 -9.82
N GLU A 119 -3.67 3.59 -9.67
CA GLU A 119 -4.22 3.08 -8.39
C GLU A 119 -3.15 3.09 -7.30
N LEU A 120 -1.94 2.63 -7.60
CA LEU A 120 -0.81 2.66 -6.66
C LEU A 120 -0.39 4.09 -6.30
N LYS A 121 -0.31 4.99 -7.28
CA LYS A 121 -0.01 6.41 -7.04
C LYS A 121 -1.06 7.04 -6.13
N LEU A 122 -2.34 6.74 -6.36
CA LEU A 122 -3.43 7.27 -5.56
C LEU A 122 -3.43 6.68 -4.15
N GLN A 123 -3.21 5.36 -4.00
CA GLN A 123 -3.04 4.73 -2.68
C GLN A 123 -1.90 5.37 -1.90
N ARG A 124 -0.75 5.61 -2.55
CA ARG A 124 0.39 6.27 -1.92
C ARG A 124 0.09 7.70 -1.51
N TYR A 125 -0.58 8.46 -2.39
CA TYR A 125 -1.00 9.82 -2.08
C TYR A 125 -1.93 9.84 -0.85
N LEU A 126 -2.95 8.99 -0.83
CA LEU A 126 -3.90 8.90 0.30
C LEU A 126 -3.23 8.48 1.61
N LEU A 127 -2.28 7.55 1.56
CA LEU A 127 -1.48 7.16 2.73
C LEU A 127 -0.51 8.27 3.17
N SER A 128 0.00 9.09 2.25
CA SER A 128 0.83 10.25 2.61
C SER A 128 0.01 11.38 3.25
N CYS A 129 -1.25 11.59 2.81
CA CYS A 129 -2.16 12.57 3.40
C CYS A 129 -2.46 12.29 4.88
N VAL A 130 -2.32 11.05 5.33
CA VAL A 130 -2.49 10.65 6.73
C VAL A 130 -1.17 10.63 7.52
N GLY A 131 -0.09 11.15 6.94
CA GLY A 131 1.19 11.35 7.63
C GLY A 131 2.17 10.18 7.54
N TYR A 132 1.89 9.15 6.75
CA TYR A 132 2.80 8.03 6.60
C TYR A 132 3.91 8.29 5.56
N LYS A 133 5.14 7.92 5.91
CA LYS A 133 6.26 7.83 4.97
C LYS A 133 6.25 6.46 4.29
N ILE A 134 6.02 6.44 2.98
CA ILE A 134 5.91 5.20 2.20
C ILE A 134 7.23 4.88 1.53
N VAL A 135 7.70 3.65 1.70
CA VAL A 135 8.89 3.10 1.07
C VAL A 135 8.46 2.01 0.11
N ALA A 136 8.71 2.23 -1.17
CA ALA A 136 8.43 1.25 -2.21
C ALA A 136 9.67 0.38 -2.46
N ILE A 137 9.47 -0.94 -2.46
CA ILE A 137 10.46 -1.95 -2.84
C ILE A 137 9.88 -2.72 -4.02
N THR A 138 10.63 -2.83 -5.12
CA THR A 138 10.22 -3.62 -6.29
C THR A 138 10.86 -5.00 -6.27
N SER A 139 10.31 -5.96 -7.03
CA SER A 139 10.94 -7.27 -7.24
C SER A 139 12.34 -7.14 -7.81
N SER A 140 12.51 -6.34 -8.86
CA SER A 140 13.82 -6.10 -9.48
C SER A 140 14.84 -5.55 -8.48
N GLU A 141 14.48 -4.54 -7.68
CA GLU A 141 15.41 -4.02 -6.66
C GLU A 141 15.74 -5.07 -5.61
N TRP A 142 14.78 -5.90 -5.21
CA TRP A 142 14.98 -6.93 -4.20
C TRP A 142 15.88 -8.07 -4.72
N ASP A 143 15.68 -8.49 -5.96
CA ASP A 143 16.43 -9.55 -6.61
C ASP A 143 17.92 -9.20 -6.75
N ASP A 144 18.24 -7.93 -6.97
CA ASP A 144 19.62 -7.43 -7.05
C ASP A 144 20.33 -7.48 -5.68
N VAL A 145 19.61 -7.34 -4.57
CA VAL A 145 20.21 -7.15 -3.23
C VAL A 145 20.16 -8.39 -2.35
N LYS A 146 19.26 -9.35 -2.61
CA LYS A 146 19.03 -10.54 -1.76
C LYS A 146 20.22 -11.51 -1.65
N MET A 147 21.30 -11.25 -2.38
CA MET A 147 22.49 -12.10 -2.45
C MET A 147 23.29 -12.19 -1.14
N SER A 148 23.23 -11.19 -0.25
CA SER A 148 23.91 -11.25 1.06
C SER A 148 23.21 -10.44 2.14
N LYS A 149 23.34 -10.88 3.41
CA LYS A 149 22.81 -10.13 4.57
C LYS A 149 23.34 -8.69 4.65
N LYS A 150 24.62 -8.49 4.31
CA LYS A 150 25.24 -7.16 4.30
C LYS A 150 24.59 -6.26 3.25
N SER A 151 24.35 -6.78 2.04
CA SER A 151 23.70 -6.04 0.95
C SER A 151 22.27 -5.66 1.30
N ILE A 152 21.50 -6.58 1.87
CA ILE A 152 20.12 -6.34 2.32
C ILE A 152 20.10 -5.22 3.37
N ARG A 153 20.95 -5.30 4.39
CA ARG A 153 21.00 -4.27 5.45
C ARG A 153 21.36 -2.89 4.91
N SER A 154 22.36 -2.80 4.03
CA SER A 154 22.74 -1.53 3.40
C SER A 154 21.61 -0.96 2.54
N TYR A 155 20.93 -1.81 1.76
CA TYR A 155 19.79 -1.41 0.94
C TYR A 155 18.62 -0.89 1.77
N LEU A 156 18.23 -1.61 2.82
CA LEU A 156 17.14 -1.19 3.71
C LEU A 156 17.48 0.10 4.46
N ALA A 157 18.71 0.22 4.96
CA ALA A 157 19.15 1.44 5.63
C ALA A 157 19.09 2.67 4.70
N TRP A 158 19.50 2.51 3.44
CA TRP A 158 19.36 3.55 2.42
C TRP A 158 17.89 3.87 2.10
N LYS A 159 17.04 2.85 1.85
CA LYS A 159 15.60 3.03 1.56
C LYS A 159 14.86 3.75 2.68
N LEU A 160 15.22 3.49 3.93
CA LEU A 160 14.60 4.09 5.11
C LEU A 160 15.17 5.50 5.40
N GLY A 161 16.30 5.87 4.81
CA GLY A 161 17.00 7.13 5.06
C GLY A 161 17.69 7.16 6.42
N LEU A 162 18.37 6.05 6.76
CA LEU A 162 19.16 5.89 7.98
C LEU A 162 20.66 6.15 7.75
N VAL A 163 21.08 6.22 6.49
CA VAL A 163 22.44 6.52 6.02
C VAL A 163 22.35 7.49 4.85
#